data_AF-A0A523Q2S3-F1
#
_entry.id   AF-A0A523Q2S3-F1
#
_cell.length_a   1.000
_cell.length_b   1.000
_cell.length_c   1.000
_cell.angle_alpha   90.00
_cell.angle_beta   90.00
_cell.angle_gamma   90.00
#
_symmetry.space_group_name_H-M   'P 1'
#
loop_
_entity.id
_entity.type
_entity.pdbx_description
1 polymer ?
#
loop_
_entity_poly.entity_id
_entity_poly.type
_entity_poly.pdbx_seq_one_letter_code
_entity_poly.pdbx_strand_id
1 'polypeptide(L)'
;MSAITSQTFGLSPRITAPRGALAAAEAFLSAARLLARLSSAPKIRAARLARSRDAEAVRGLARSVEHSDPGFAADLYAAAARHDGLND
;
A
#
# COMPACT_ATOMS: atom_id res chain seq x y z
N MET A 1 -19.08 -42.50 -56.90
CA MET A 1 -19.17 -42.21 -55.45
C MET A 1 -17.77 -41.90 -54.95
N SER A 2 -17.51 -40.67 -54.48
CA SER A 2 -16.20 -40.25 -53.96
C SER A 2 -16.26 -40.29 -52.43
N ALA A 3 -15.33 -41.00 -51.79
CA ALA A 3 -15.21 -41.07 -50.34
C ALA A 3 -14.15 -40.07 -49.87
N ILE A 4 -14.55 -39.13 -49.01
CA ILE A 4 -13.63 -38.18 -48.38
C ILE A 4 -13.12 -38.81 -47.09
N THR A 5 -11.80 -39.04 -47.03
CA THR A 5 -11.13 -39.48 -45.81
C THR A 5 -10.66 -38.25 -45.05
N SER A 6 -11.22 -38.01 -43.87
CA SER A 6 -10.78 -36.95 -42.96
C SER A 6 -9.83 -37.54 -41.92
N GLN A 7 -8.59 -37.04 -41.87
CA GLN A 7 -7.64 -37.37 -40.81
C GLN A 7 -7.69 -36.25 -39.75
N THR A 8 -7.93 -36.62 -38.50
CA THR A 8 -7.85 -35.70 -37.36
C THR A 8 -6.59 -36.00 -36.55
N PHE A 9 -5.72 -35.00 -36.42
CA PHE A 9 -4.50 -35.10 -35.61
C PHE A 9 -4.78 -34.54 -34.22
N GLY A 10 -4.86 -35.42 -33.23
CA GLY A 10 -4.97 -35.06 -31.81
C GLY A 10 -3.64 -34.55 -31.27
N LEU A 11 -3.25 -33.32 -31.62
CA LEU A 11 -2.13 -32.65 -30.97
C LEU A 11 -2.67 -31.92 -29.73
N SER A 12 -2.35 -32.44 -28.54
CA SER A 12 -2.46 -31.67 -27.31
C SER A 12 -1.21 -30.78 -27.19
N PRO A 13 -1.31 -29.46 -27.43
CA PRO A 13 -0.14 -28.59 -27.32
C PRO A 13 0.32 -28.57 -25.85
N ARG A 14 1.49 -29.15 -25.57
CA ARG A 14 2.18 -28.95 -24.30
C ARG A 14 2.75 -27.53 -24.28
N ILE A 15 2.02 -26.60 -23.67
CA ILE A 15 2.52 -25.26 -23.37
C ILE A 15 3.59 -25.42 -22.30
N THR A 16 4.85 -25.48 -22.73
CA THR A 16 6.01 -25.52 -21.83
C THR A 16 6.58 -24.13 -21.76
N ALA A 17 6.72 -23.57 -20.56
CA ALA A 17 7.34 -22.27 -20.40
C ALA A 17 8.76 -22.28 -20.99
N PRO A 18 9.14 -21.30 -21.82
CA PRO A 18 10.47 -21.26 -22.42
C PRO A 18 11.54 -21.14 -21.34
N ARG A 19 12.71 -21.73 -21.59
CA ARG A 19 13.86 -21.67 -20.68
C ARG A 19 14.20 -20.19 -20.43
N GLY A 20 14.16 -19.76 -19.17
CA GLY A 20 14.41 -18.38 -18.76
C GLY A 20 13.18 -17.53 -18.46
N ALA A 21 11.96 -17.98 -18.80
CA ALA A 21 10.73 -17.25 -18.46
C ALA A 21 10.59 -17.00 -16.95
N LEU A 22 10.99 -17.97 -16.12
CA LEU A 22 11.01 -17.83 -14.66
C LEU A 22 12.01 -16.76 -14.21
N ALA A 23 13.23 -16.76 -14.77
CA ALA A 23 14.24 -15.77 -14.43
C ALA A 23 13.82 -14.36 -14.84
N ALA A 24 13.20 -14.21 -16.01
CA ALA A 24 12.65 -12.94 -16.48
C ALA A 24 11.49 -12.46 -15.59
N ALA A 25 10.61 -13.37 -15.16
CA ALA A 25 9.52 -13.04 -14.25
C ALA A 25 10.04 -12.55 -12.88
N GLU A 26 11.04 -13.24 -12.32
CA GLU A 26 11.67 -12.82 -11.06
C GLU A 26 12.41 -11.48 -11.18
N ALA A 27 13.13 -11.25 -12.29
CA ALA A 27 13.77 -9.98 -12.57
C ALA A 27 12.75 -8.84 -12.68
N PHE A 28 11.63 -9.08 -13.36
CA PHE A 28 10.56 -8.11 -13.48
C PHE A 28 9.90 -7.80 -12.13
N LEU A 29 9.55 -8.83 -11.36
CA LEU A 29 8.90 -8.68 -10.06
C LEU A 29 9.81 -7.97 -9.05
N SER A 30 11.10 -8.30 -9.04
CA SER A 30 12.08 -7.62 -8.17
C SER A 30 12.25 -6.15 -8.55
N ALA A 31 12.35 -5.83 -9.84
CA ALA A 31 12.40 -4.45 -10.33
C ALA A 31 11.13 -3.66 -10.00
N ALA A 32 9.94 -4.27 -10.20
CA ALA A 32 8.66 -3.66 -9.88
C ALA A 32 8.51 -3.37 -8.38
N ARG A 33 8.92 -4.31 -7.51
CA ARG A 33 8.92 -4.12 -6.05
C ARG A 33 9.88 -3.03 -5.62
N LEU A 34 11.07 -2.97 -6.23
CA LEU A 34 12.04 -1.92 -5.96
C LEU A 34 11.47 -0.55 -6.35
N LEU A 35 10.92 -0.43 -7.55
CA LEU A 35 10.31 0.81 -8.03
C LEU A 35 9.12 1.24 -7.15
N ALA A 36 8.26 0.30 -6.77
CA ALA A 36 7.14 0.57 -5.85
C ALA A 36 7.61 1.08 -4.49
N ARG A 37 8.71 0.54 -3.95
CA ARG A 37 9.32 1.04 -2.70
C ARG A 37 9.84 2.46 -2.86
N LEU A 38 10.53 2.76 -3.96
CA LEU A 38 11.03 4.11 -4.23
C LEU A 38 9.89 5.13 -4.43
N SER A 39 8.78 4.72 -5.06
CA SER A 39 7.64 5.61 -5.34
C SER A 39 6.71 5.80 -4.14
N SER A 40 6.57 4.80 -3.26
CA SER A 40 5.63 4.86 -2.12
C SER A 40 6.27 5.37 -0.83
N ALA A 41 7.58 5.23 -0.65
CA ALA A 41 8.27 5.71 0.55
C ALA A 41 8.08 7.22 0.84
N PRO A 42 8.12 8.13 -0.16
CA PRO A 42 7.93 9.55 0.09
C PRO A 42 6.49 9.87 0.51
N LYS A 43 5.50 9.24 -0.13
CA LYS A 43 4.07 9.49 0.12
C LYS A 43 3.64 9.05 1.51
N ILE A 44 4.09 7.86 1.94
CA ILE A 44 3.76 7.34 3.27
C ILE A 44 4.41 8.20 4.36
N ARG A 45 5.67 8.61 4.16
CA ARG A 45 6.38 9.48 5.11
C ARG A 45 5.74 10.87 5.19
N ALA A 46 5.37 11.46 4.06
CA ALA A 46 4.69 12.76 4.02
C ALA A 46 3.32 12.71 4.71
N ALA A 47 2.54 11.65 4.47
CA ALA A 47 1.24 11.47 5.13
C ALA A 47 1.39 11.28 6.66
N ARG A 48 2.41 10.55 7.11
CA ARG A 48 2.71 10.40 8.55
C ARG A 48 3.11 11.75 9.18
N LEU A 49 3.94 12.54 8.51
CA LEU A 49 4.36 13.87 8.99
C LEU A 49 3.20 14.88 9.03
N ALA A 50 2.31 14.84 8.03
CA ALA A 50 1.11 15.68 8.02
C ALA A 50 0.22 15.36 9.23
N ARG A 51 -0.05 14.07 9.47
CA ARG A 51 -0.85 13.62 10.61
C ARG A 51 -0.27 13.98 11.98
N SER A 52 1.05 13.88 12.16
CA SER A 52 1.68 14.30 13.42
C SER A 52 1.55 15.80 13.65
N ARG A 53 1.62 16.59 12.56
CA ARG A 53 1.42 18.05 12.62
C ARG A 53 -0.01 18.41 13.03
N ASP A 54 -1.00 17.66 12.55
CA ASP A 54 -2.40 17.85 12.93
C ASP A 54 -2.62 17.54 14.43
N ALA A 55 -2.05 16.44 14.93
CA ALA A 55 -2.12 16.11 16.35
C ALA A 55 -1.44 17.16 17.24
N GLU A 56 -0.31 17.72 16.81
CA GLU A 56 0.37 18.80 17.52
C GLU A 56 -0.46 20.09 17.56
N ALA A 57 -1.16 20.42 16.47
CA ALA A 57 -2.08 21.56 16.43
C ALA A 57 -3.23 21.42 17.45
N VAL A 58 -3.80 20.21 17.58
CA VAL A 58 -4.84 19.91 18.57
C VAL A 58 -4.31 20.07 20.01
N ARG A 59 -3.07 19.63 20.28
CA ARG A 59 -2.43 19.88 21.59
C ARG A 59 -2.16 21.36 21.85
N GLY A 60 -1.85 22.12 20.79
CA GLY A 60 -1.75 23.58 20.86
C GLY A 60 -3.07 24.22 21.29
N LEU A 61 -4.17 23.80 20.68
CA LEU A 61 -5.52 24.25 21.05
C LEU A 61 -5.85 23.87 22.49
N ALA A 62 -5.58 22.63 22.91
CA ALA A 62 -5.80 22.16 24.26
C ALA A 62 -5.11 23.05 25.31
N ARG A 63 -3.82 23.38 25.10
CA ARG A 63 -3.08 24.31 25.97
C ARG A 63 -3.71 25.69 26.06
N SER A 64 -4.29 26.19 24.96
CA SER A 64 -4.90 27.52 24.93
C SER A 64 -6.20 27.60 25.73
N VAL A 65 -6.96 26.48 25.80
CA VAL A 65 -8.25 26.41 26.48
C VAL A 65 -8.15 25.81 27.89
N GLU A 66 -7.00 25.23 28.25
CA GLU A 66 -6.77 24.55 29.54
C GLU A 66 -7.08 25.42 30.76
N HIS A 67 -6.82 26.73 30.67
CA HIS A 67 -7.12 27.67 31.76
C HIS A 67 -8.61 27.99 31.89
N SER A 68 -9.36 27.98 30.78
CA SER A 68 -10.80 28.30 30.76
C SER A 68 -11.69 27.08 30.92
N ASP A 69 -11.29 25.94 30.36
CA ASP A 69 -12.03 24.68 30.35
C ASP A 69 -11.05 23.49 30.36
N PRO A 70 -10.64 23.03 31.56
CA PRO A 70 -9.72 21.90 31.69
C PRO A 70 -10.35 20.57 31.27
N GLY A 71 -11.68 20.43 31.35
CA GLY A 71 -12.37 19.21 30.93
C GLY A 71 -12.30 19.04 29.41
N PHE A 72 -12.60 20.11 28.67
CA PHE A 72 -12.47 20.12 27.22
C PHE A 72 -11.02 19.97 26.77
N ALA A 73 -10.05 20.58 27.47
CA ALA A 73 -8.64 20.38 27.18
C ALA A 73 -8.21 18.90 27.34
N ALA A 74 -8.67 18.22 28.38
CA ALA A 74 -8.40 16.80 28.59
C ALA A 74 -8.94 15.93 27.44
N ASP A 75 -10.15 16.23 26.95
CA ASP A 75 -10.73 15.53 25.80
C ASP A 75 -9.92 15.74 24.52
N LEU A 76 -9.42 16.96 24.28
CA LEU A 76 -8.54 17.26 23.14
C LEU A 76 -7.21 16.51 23.23
N TYR A 77 -6.59 16.43 24.42
CA TYR A 77 -5.39 15.63 24.62
C TYR A 77 -5.65 14.14 24.38
N ALA A 78 -6.77 13.61 24.87
CA ALA A 78 -7.15 12.22 24.65
C ALA A 78 -7.43 11.93 23.17
N ALA A 79 -8.05 12.86 22.44
CA ALA A 79 -8.27 12.74 21.00
C ALA A 79 -6.94 12.74 20.22
N ALA A 80 -6.01 13.64 20.56
CA ALA A 80 -4.68 13.68 19.95
C ALA A 80 -3.87 12.41 20.24
N ALA A 81 -3.95 11.86 21.46
CA ALA A 81 -3.27 10.62 21.82
C ALA A 81 -3.83 9.40 21.06
N ARG A 82 -5.16 9.32 20.90
CA ARG A 82 -5.81 8.27 20.09
C ARG A 82 -5.44 8.37 18.61
N HIS A 83 -5.35 9.58 18.07
CA HIS A 83 -4.95 9.81 16.69
C HIS A 83 -3.51 9.35 16.40
N ASP A 84 -2.60 9.52 17.36
CA ASP A 84 -1.23 9.01 17.25
C ASP A 84 -1.17 7.48 17.45
N GLY A 85 -1.91 6.93 18.42
CA GLY A 85 -1.89 5.50 18.76
C GLY A 85 -2.57 4.56 17.75
N LEU A 86 -3.39 5.07 16.83
CA LEU A 86 -3.97 4.30 15.71
C LEU A 86 -2.95 3.98 14.59
N ASN A 87 -1.71 4.47 14.68
CA ASN A 87 -0.72 4.46 13.59
C ASN A 87 0.59 3.69 13.88
N ASP A 88 0.67 3.01 15.02
CA ASP A 88 1.73 2.04 15.39
C ASP A 88 1.24 0.60 15.22
#